data_AF-A0AB37G5H1-F1
#
_entry.id   AF-A0AB37G5H1-F1
#
_cell.length_a   1.000
_cell.length_b   1.000
_cell.length_c   1.000
_cell.angle_alpha   90.00
_cell.angle_beta   90.00
_cell.angle_gamma   90.00
#
_symmetry.space_group_name_H-M   'P 1'
#
loop_
_entity.id
_entity.type
_entity.pdbx_description
1 polymer ?
#
loop_
_entity_poly.entity_id
_entity_poly.type
_entity_poly.pdbx_seq_one_letter_code
_entity_poly.pdbx_strand_id
1 'polypeptide(L)'
;MRGFFSFAGSLFFIGLLLSLIFLMAVVLVIYFKQISEGYEDRDRFVIMTKVGLDEDQTRQSIRKQLLTVFFLPILLAFVHLAFAYKMLSSILLSIGVVNAGLMLQVTVGICGGYLLLYLVVYAITTRSYKQIIS
;
A
#
# COMPACT_ATOMS: atom_id res chain seq x y z
N MET A 1 -2.83 -32.73 20.06
CA MET A 1 -1.89 -32.23 19.03
C MET A 1 -2.52 -32.04 17.66
N ARG A 2 -3.16 -33.05 17.03
CA ARG A 2 -3.75 -32.90 15.67
C ARG A 2 -4.75 -31.75 15.52
N GLY A 3 -5.64 -31.53 16.50
CA GLY A 3 -6.61 -30.43 16.46
C GLY A 3 -5.98 -29.04 16.49
N PHE A 4 -4.90 -28.85 17.26
CA PHE A 4 -4.18 -27.58 17.34
C PHE A 4 -3.50 -27.23 16.02
N PHE A 5 -2.80 -28.19 15.39
CA PHE A 5 -2.18 -27.97 14.09
C PHE A 5 -3.20 -27.69 12.98
N SER A 6 -4.35 -28.36 13.00
CA SER A 6 -5.45 -28.09 12.06
C SER A 6 -5.99 -26.67 12.19
N PHE A 7 -6.25 -26.23 13.42
CA PHE A 7 -6.74 -24.88 13.71
C PHE A 7 -5.71 -23.78 13.39
N ALA A 8 -4.45 -23.98 13.78
CA ALA A 8 -3.38 -23.05 13.46
C ALA A 8 -3.16 -22.97 11.93
N GLY A 9 -3.22 -24.11 11.23
CA GLY A 9 -3.09 -24.17 9.78
C GLY A 9 -4.23 -23.47 9.04
N SER A 10 -5.48 -23.61 9.51
CA SER A 10 -6.63 -22.93 8.90
C SER A 10 -6.57 -21.42 9.13
N LEU A 11 -6.24 -20.96 10.34
CA LEU A 11 -6.04 -19.53 10.63
C LEU A 11 -4.90 -18.93 9.80
N PHE A 12 -3.78 -19.65 9.67
CA PHE A 12 -2.65 -19.21 8.85
C PHE A 12 -3.04 -19.09 7.38
N PHE A 13 -3.74 -20.08 6.83
CA PHE A 13 -4.23 -20.05 5.46
C PHE A 13 -5.18 -18.88 5.20
N ILE A 14 -6.17 -18.68 6.08
CA ILE A 14 -7.13 -17.57 5.97
C ILE A 14 -6.40 -16.22 6.03
N GLY A 15 -5.47 -16.06 6.98
CA GLY A 15 -4.68 -14.84 7.14
C GLY A 15 -3.84 -14.52 5.90
N LEU A 16 -3.16 -15.53 5.32
CA LEU A 16 -2.39 -15.34 4.09
C LEU A 16 -3.27 -15.01 2.89
N LEU A 17 -4.36 -15.75 2.69
CA LEU A 17 -5.27 -15.55 1.56
C LEU A 17 -5.88 -14.14 1.61
N LEU A 18 -6.38 -13.74 2.79
CA LEU A 18 -6.99 -12.43 2.98
C LEU A 18 -5.97 -11.31 2.74
N SER A 19 -4.75 -11.45 3.26
CA SER A 19 -3.68 -10.48 3.05
C SER A 19 -3.33 -10.31 1.57
N LEU A 20 -3.25 -11.42 0.82
CA LEU A 20 -2.96 -11.40 -0.62
C LEU A 20 -4.07 -10.69 -1.40
N ILE A 21 -5.34 -11.02 -1.12
CA ILE A 21 -6.50 -10.42 -1.81
C ILE A 21 -6.56 -8.92 -1.54
N PHE A 22 -6.40 -8.50 -0.28
CA PHE A 22 -6.41 -7.08 0.07
C PHE A 22 -5.25 -6.33 -0.59
N LEU A 23 -4.06 -6.92 -0.61
CA LEU A 23 -2.91 -6.32 -1.28
C LEU A 23 -3.18 -6.16 -2.78
N MET A 24 -3.69 -7.18 -3.46
CA MET A 24 -4.06 -7.11 -4.87
C MET A 24 -5.14 -6.05 -5.12
N ALA A 25 -6.16 -5.97 -4.28
CA ALA A 25 -7.22 -4.98 -4.39
C ALA A 25 -6.68 -3.55 -4.31
N VAL A 26 -5.82 -3.26 -3.34
CA VAL A 26 -5.19 -1.94 -3.19
C VAL A 26 -4.33 -1.59 -4.40
N VAL A 27 -3.53 -2.54 -4.89
CA VAL A 27 -2.68 -2.35 -6.09
C VAL A 27 -3.54 -2.03 -7.32
N LEU A 28 -4.61 -2.78 -7.55
CA LEU A 28 -5.51 -2.57 -8.70
C LEU A 28 -6.19 -1.20 -8.63
N VAL A 29 -6.72 -0.83 -7.46
CA VAL A 29 -7.38 0.47 -7.26
C VAL A 29 -6.42 1.62 -7.57
N ILE A 30 -5.20 1.56 -7.04
CA ILE A 30 -4.21 2.62 -7.27
C ILE A 30 -3.76 2.65 -8.74
N TYR A 31 -3.52 1.48 -9.34
CA TYR A 31 -3.12 1.35 -10.74
C TYR A 31 -4.14 1.99 -11.68
N PHE A 32 -5.42 1.60 -11.58
CA PHE A 32 -6.48 2.14 -12.44
C PHE A 32 -6.69 3.63 -12.23
N LYS A 33 -6.66 4.09 -10.97
CA LYS A 33 -6.76 5.51 -10.65
C LYS A 33 -5.65 6.31 -11.35
N GLN A 34 -4.41 5.85 -11.29
CA GLN A 34 -3.28 6.58 -11.87
C GLN A 34 -3.26 6.56 -13.37
N ILE A 35 -3.67 5.46 -14.00
CA ILE A 35 -3.83 5.45 -15.45
C ILE A 35 -4.89 6.45 -15.87
N SER A 36 -6.05 6.46 -15.20
CA SER A 36 -7.13 7.40 -15.50
C SER A 36 -6.69 8.85 -15.32
N GLU A 37 -6.05 9.18 -14.20
CA GLU A 37 -5.49 10.52 -13.95
C GLU A 37 -4.40 10.88 -14.98
N GLY A 38 -3.55 9.93 -15.36
CA GLY A 38 -2.48 10.15 -16.34
C GLY A 38 -2.99 10.51 -17.74
N TYR A 39 -4.10 9.90 -18.18
CA TYR A 39 -4.74 10.26 -19.44
C TYR A 39 -5.40 11.65 -19.37
N GLU A 40 -6.09 11.99 -18.27
CA GLU A 40 -6.70 13.32 -18.11
C GLU A 40 -5.64 14.44 -18.02
N ASP A 41 -4.57 14.19 -17.27
CA ASP A 41 -3.48 15.14 -17.08
C ASP A 41 -2.70 15.40 -18.39
N ARG A 42 -2.59 14.41 -19.28
CA ARG A 42 -1.97 14.57 -20.60
C ARG A 42 -2.69 15.62 -21.44
N ASP A 43 -4.02 15.57 -21.50
CA ASP A 43 -4.81 16.52 -22.29
C ASP A 43 -4.69 17.94 -21.72
N ARG A 44 -4.68 18.07 -20.39
CA ARG A 44 -4.45 19.35 -19.69
C ARG A 44 -3.03 19.87 -19.92
N PHE A 45 -2.02 19.01 -19.97
CA PHE A 45 -0.62 19.39 -20.24
C PHE A 45 -0.49 20.01 -21.62
N VAL A 46 -1.05 19.39 -22.65
CA VAL A 46 -1.04 19.91 -24.02
C VAL A 46 -1.66 21.32 -24.10
N ILE A 47 -2.67 21.60 -23.28
CA ILE A 47 -3.26 22.95 -23.19
C ILE A 47 -2.32 23.89 -22.45
N MET A 48 -1.78 23.51 -21.29
CA MET A 48 -0.88 24.34 -20.48
C MET A 48 0.38 24.79 -21.25
N THR A 49 0.96 23.91 -22.07
CA THR A 49 2.11 24.27 -22.92
C THR A 49 1.73 25.30 -23.99
N LYS A 50 0.51 25.26 -24.53
CA LYS A 50 0.02 26.25 -25.51
C LYS A 50 -0.19 27.64 -24.92
N VAL A 51 -0.41 27.76 -23.61
CA VAL A 51 -0.55 29.04 -22.89
C VAL A 51 0.76 29.54 -22.27
N GLY A 52 1.88 28.83 -22.50
CA GLY A 52 3.22 29.27 -22.11
C GLY A 52 3.70 28.78 -20.75
N LEU A 53 3.07 27.73 -20.19
CA LEU A 53 3.58 27.09 -18.98
C LEU A 53 4.85 26.27 -19.31
N ASP A 54 5.86 26.39 -18.46
CA ASP A 54 7.11 25.65 -18.59
C ASP A 54 6.95 24.17 -18.18
N GLU A 55 7.54 23.26 -18.95
CA GLU A 55 7.34 21.81 -18.77
C GLU A 55 7.82 21.30 -17.40
N ASP A 56 8.85 21.95 -16.82
CA ASP A 56 9.40 21.59 -15.52
C ASP A 56 8.42 21.88 -14.37
N GLN A 57 7.62 22.95 -14.48
CA GLN A 57 6.60 23.27 -13.49
C GLN A 57 5.49 22.21 -13.48
N THR A 58 5.07 21.74 -14.65
CA THR A 58 4.07 20.66 -14.74
C THR A 58 4.62 19.34 -14.19
N ARG A 59 5.84 18.95 -14.57
CA ARG A 59 6.48 17.73 -14.06
C ARG A 59 6.61 17.75 -12.53
N GLN A 60 6.90 18.91 -11.95
CA GLN A 60 7.00 19.05 -10.50
C GLN A 60 5.64 18.92 -9.79
N SER A 61 4.58 19.51 -10.36
CA SER A 61 3.21 19.40 -9.81
C SER A 61 2.73 17.95 -9.79
N ILE A 62 2.88 17.26 -10.91
CA ILE A 62 2.56 15.84 -11.09
C ILE A 62 3.32 14.97 -10.06
N ARG A 63 4.62 15.20 -9.88
CA ARG A 63 5.43 14.43 -8.92
C ARG A 63 4.89 14.57 -7.49
N LYS A 64 4.47 15.77 -7.08
CA LYS A 64 3.91 16.03 -5.75
C LYS A 64 2.55 15.34 -5.57
N GLN A 65 1.68 15.37 -6.60
CA GLN A 65 0.40 14.67 -6.59
C GLN A 65 0.59 13.16 -6.42
N LEU A 66 1.44 12.55 -7.26
CA LEU A 66 1.72 11.11 -7.18
C LEU A 66 2.27 10.71 -5.82
N LEU A 67 3.25 11.45 -5.27
CA LEU A 67 3.79 11.19 -3.94
C LEU A 67 2.69 11.21 -2.87
N THR A 68 1.85 12.25 -2.86
CA THR A 68 0.81 12.42 -1.84
C THR A 68 -0.23 11.31 -1.91
N VAL A 69 -0.71 10.97 -3.12
CA VAL A 69 -1.73 9.94 -3.33
C VAL A 69 -1.21 8.56 -2.94
N PHE A 70 0.08 8.29 -3.12
CA PHE A 70 0.68 7.03 -2.72
C PHE A 70 1.06 6.95 -1.24
N PHE A 71 1.51 8.04 -0.62
CA PHE A 71 1.99 8.01 0.75
C PHE A 71 0.84 8.01 1.78
N LEU A 72 -0.30 8.60 1.41
CA LEU A 72 -1.45 8.70 2.31
C LEU A 72 -2.04 7.32 2.70
N PRO A 73 -2.27 6.36 1.77
CA PRO A 73 -2.77 5.03 2.12
C PRO A 73 -1.85 4.25 3.06
N ILE A 74 -0.53 4.33 2.87
CA ILE A 74 0.42 3.59 3.71
C ILE A 74 0.54 4.18 5.12
N LEU A 75 0.53 5.50 5.23
CA LEU A 75 0.44 6.19 6.53
C LEU A 75 -0.83 5.77 7.26
N LEU A 76 -1.98 5.81 6.57
CA LEU A 76 -3.26 5.44 7.14
C LEU A 76 -3.27 3.97 7.61
N ALA A 77 -2.65 3.06 6.84
CA ALA A 77 -2.53 1.65 7.21
C ALA A 77 -1.73 1.46 8.51
N PHE A 78 -0.61 2.17 8.68
CA PHE A 78 0.18 2.08 9.91
C PHE A 78 -0.50 2.74 11.10
N VAL A 79 -1.19 3.87 10.89
CA VAL A 79 -2.03 4.47 11.94
C VAL A 79 -3.12 3.50 12.35
N HIS A 80 -3.85 2.92 11.39
CA HIS A 80 -4.90 1.93 11.64
C HIS A 80 -4.36 0.73 12.42
N LEU A 81 -3.19 0.20 12.04
CA LEU A 81 -2.53 -0.88 12.76
C LEU A 81 -2.13 -0.49 14.18
N ALA A 82 -1.61 0.72 14.40
CA ALA A 82 -1.24 1.19 15.74
C ALA A 82 -2.44 1.18 16.70
N PHE A 83 -3.61 1.62 16.23
CA PHE A 83 -4.85 1.51 17.01
C PHE A 83 -5.31 0.06 17.18
N ALA A 84 -5.25 -0.74 16.11
CA ALA A 84 -5.64 -2.14 16.15
C ALA A 84 -4.70 -3.02 17.00
N TYR A 85 -3.45 -2.60 17.23
CA TYR A 85 -2.44 -3.39 17.92
C TYR A 85 -2.85 -3.78 19.34
N LYS A 86 -3.55 -2.90 20.06
CA LYS A 86 -4.08 -3.23 21.40
C LYS A 86 -5.08 -4.39 21.34
N MET A 87 -6.01 -4.35 20.40
CA MET A 87 -7.00 -5.41 20.20
C MET A 87 -6.33 -6.71 19.71
N LEU A 88 -5.43 -6.59 18.73
CA LEU A 88 -4.64 -7.70 18.20
C LEU A 88 -3.86 -8.40 19.32
N SER A 89 -3.25 -7.63 20.21
CA SER A 89 -2.48 -8.19 21.32
C SER A 89 -3.35 -8.98 22.30
N SER A 90 -4.55 -8.49 22.62
CA SER A 90 -5.52 -9.21 23.46
C SER A 90 -5.99 -10.53 22.83
N ILE A 91 -6.25 -10.53 21.52
CA ILE A 91 -6.64 -11.75 20.79
C ILE A 91 -5.51 -12.77 20.80
N LEU A 92 -4.28 -12.34 20.51
CA LEU A 92 -3.10 -13.21 20.46
C LEU A 92 -2.79 -13.83 21.83
N LEU A 93 -2.92 -13.06 22.92
CA LEU A 93 -2.82 -13.57 24.28
C LEU A 93 -3.88 -14.65 24.57
N SER A 94 -5.12 -14.43 24.10
CA SER A 94 -6.24 -15.35 24.33
C SER A 94 -6.07 -16.71 23.63
N ILE A 95 -5.30 -16.76 22.54
CA ILE A 95 -4.97 -18.01 21.82
C ILE A 95 -3.62 -18.62 22.24
N GLY A 96 -2.98 -18.08 23.29
CA GLY A 96 -1.79 -18.65 23.92
C GLY A 96 -0.45 -18.01 23.54
N VAL A 97 -0.44 -16.89 22.81
CA VAL A 97 0.80 -16.15 22.50
C VAL A 97 1.08 -15.17 23.64
N VAL A 98 1.98 -15.55 24.55
CA VAL A 98 2.29 -14.76 25.77
C VAL A 98 3.49 -13.83 25.63
N ASN A 99 4.29 -13.96 24.57
CA ASN A 99 5.52 -13.18 24.40
C ASN A 99 5.24 -11.89 23.60
N ALA A 100 5.06 -10.78 24.32
CA ALA A 100 4.83 -9.47 23.74
C ALA A 100 5.99 -8.99 22.84
N GLY A 101 7.24 -9.35 23.17
CA GLY A 101 8.41 -9.02 22.36
C GLY A 101 8.38 -9.71 21.00
N LEU A 102 8.03 -11.01 20.98
CA LEU A 102 7.84 -11.78 19.75
C LEU A 102 6.70 -11.19 18.89
N MET A 103 5.57 -10.85 19.52
CA MET A 103 4.43 -10.24 18.82
C MET A 103 4.80 -8.92 18.13
N LEU A 104 5.55 -8.06 18.81
CA LEU A 104 6.01 -6.79 18.26
C LEU A 104 7.03 -7.00 17.14
N GLN A 105 8.02 -7.89 17.32
CA GLN A 105 9.00 -8.22 16.28
C GLN A 105 8.35 -8.73 15.00
N VAL A 106 7.39 -9.66 15.12
CA VAL A 106 6.65 -10.19 13.97
C VAL A 106 5.82 -9.09 13.30
N THR A 107 5.16 -8.24 14.08
CA THR A 107 4.35 -7.12 13.56
C THR A 107 5.22 -6.13 12.78
N VAL A 108 6.37 -5.74 13.32
CA VAL A 108 7.33 -4.86 12.65
C VAL A 108 7.89 -5.53 11.39
N GLY A 109 8.19 -6.83 11.43
CA GLY A 109 8.65 -7.60 10.27
C GLY A 109 7.62 -7.60 9.13
N ILE A 110 6.35 -7.83 9.44
CA ILE A 110 5.25 -7.78 8.45
C ILE A 110 5.09 -6.36 7.90
N CYS A 111 5.14 -5.32 8.74
CA CYS A 111 5.09 -3.93 8.29
C CYS A 111 6.23 -3.60 7.32
N GLY A 112 7.44 -4.08 7.62
CA GLY A 112 8.60 -3.93 6.74
C GLY A 112 8.41 -4.60 5.38
N GLY A 113 7.94 -5.86 5.37
CA GLY A 113 7.63 -6.58 4.13
C GLY A 113 6.54 -5.90 3.31
N TYR A 114 5.47 -5.44 3.96
CA TYR A 114 4.38 -4.70 3.31
C TYR A 114 4.87 -3.37 2.71
N LEU A 115 5.67 -2.60 3.45
CA LEU A 115 6.28 -1.36 2.97
C LEU A 115 7.14 -1.61 1.73
N LEU A 116 7.98 -2.65 1.73
CA LEU A 116 8.83 -2.99 0.59
C LEU A 116 8.00 -3.32 -0.66
N LEU A 117 6.98 -4.17 -0.52
CA LEU A 117 6.07 -4.50 -1.62
C LEU A 117 5.36 -3.25 -2.15
N TYR A 118 4.89 -2.38 -1.26
CA TYR A 118 4.22 -1.15 -1.64
C TYR A 118 5.15 -0.18 -2.39
N LEU A 119 6.41 -0.08 -1.98
CA LEU A 119 7.42 0.73 -2.69
C LEU A 119 7.73 0.17 -4.09
N VAL A 120 7.73 -1.16 -4.27
CA VAL A 120 7.87 -1.79 -5.60
C VAL A 120 6.69 -1.40 -6.49
N VAL A 121 5.46 -1.49 -5.97
CA VAL A 121 4.25 -1.08 -6.72
C VAL A 121 4.35 0.40 -7.09
N TYR A 122 4.69 1.27 -6.14
CA TYR A 122 4.91 2.70 -6.38
C TYR A 122 5.89 2.96 -7.53
N ALA A 123 7.02 2.26 -7.53
CA ALA A 123 8.04 2.40 -8.57
C ALA A 123 7.53 1.98 -9.95
N ILE A 124 6.78 0.87 -10.03
CA ILE A 124 6.17 0.39 -11.28
C ILE A 124 5.15 1.41 -11.79
N THR A 125 4.20 1.84 -10.96
CA THR A 125 3.13 2.72 -11.42
C THR A 125 3.67 4.10 -11.79
N THR A 126 4.62 4.65 -11.04
CA THR A 126 5.24 5.94 -11.37
C THR A 126 5.99 5.89 -12.70
N ARG A 127 6.62 4.74 -13.03
CA ARG A 127 7.25 4.54 -14.34
C ARG A 127 6.21 4.52 -15.46
N SER A 128 5.12 3.76 -15.29
CA SER A 128 4.02 3.71 -16.26
C SER A 128 3.39 5.07 -16.49
N TYR A 129 3.12 5.82 -15.42
CA TYR A 129 2.53 7.16 -15.50
C TYR A 129 3.44 8.14 -16.26
N LYS A 130 4.75 8.14 -15.99
CA LYS A 130 5.72 8.96 -16.75
C LYS A 130 5.79 8.62 -18.23
N GLN A 131 5.60 7.34 -18.60
CA GLN A 131 5.56 6.90 -20.00
C GLN A 131 4.28 7.35 -20.74
N ILE A 132 3.18 7.60 -20.04
CA ILE A 132 1.92 8.05 -20.65
C ILE A 132 1.96 9.55 -20.99
N ILE A 133 2.65 10.34 -20.18
CA ILE A 133 2.71 11.81 -20.33
C ILE A 133 3.85 12.26 -21.24
N SER A 134 4.97 11.52 -21.25
CA SER A 134 6.06 11.75 -22.19
C SER A 134 5.69 11.36 -23.62
#